data_AF-A0A087SBL3-F1
#
_entry.id   AF-A0A087SBL3-F1
#
_cell.length_a   1.000
_cell.length_b   1.000
_cell.length_c   1.000
_cell.angle_alpha   90.00
_cell.angle_beta   90.00
_cell.angle_gamma   90.00
#
_symmetry.space_group_name_H-M   'P 1'
#
loop_
_entity.id
_entity.type
_entity.pdbx_description
1 polymer ?
#
loop_
_entity_poly.entity_id
_entity_poly.type
_entity_poly.pdbx_seq_one_letter_code
_entity_poly.pdbx_strand_id
1 'polypeptide(L)'
;MPGRQTCWVHATAASPSGQEVYSNFDQRLRAEEHVLTSSTASHTALHLVTEGTYEHWLREQPESRRAWLRGIGFDPKDRKMAHLPSLTPDSDRHEALVAIESMEGPWAATASLAWALERYSFLRYKDEAARKAATAPRRLVVPPSPAQEEAGLLAAAIYLVRDLINTPAEDLTPAHLAAEAEALAAEHPGASLSVVSGDALLHADSFFPMVHAVGRAAACPPHLLDLRWQPAPQSASLPLLVLVGKGVTFDSGGLNIKPAAGMRLMKKDMGGAALVLGLAHVIMQAQLPVRLRVLVPAVENAVGPASFRPGDVLRSRAGRSVE
;
A
#
# COMPACT_ATOMS: atom_id res chain seq x y z
N MET A 1 23.12 14.91 37.28
CA MET A 1 23.50 13.71 36.49
C MET A 1 22.90 12.49 37.19
N PRO A 2 22.39 11.45 36.49
CA PRO A 2 22.00 11.33 35.07
C PRO A 2 20.52 10.87 34.93
N GLY A 3 19.84 10.88 33.77
CA GLY A 3 20.22 11.27 32.43
C GLY A 3 18.95 11.50 31.59
N ARG A 4 18.82 12.70 31.01
CA ARG A 4 17.98 12.91 29.84
C ARG A 4 18.65 12.18 28.68
N GLN A 5 18.16 10.99 28.33
CA GLN A 5 18.50 10.35 27.07
C GLN A 5 17.51 10.83 26.00
N THR A 6 17.84 11.94 25.36
CA THR A 6 17.37 12.24 24.02
C THR A 6 18.53 12.00 23.08
N CYS A 7 18.55 10.81 22.47
CA CYS A 7 19.45 10.48 21.36
C CYS A 7 18.83 10.92 20.04
N TRP A 8 19.70 11.37 19.15
CA TRP A 8 19.49 11.90 17.81
C TRP A 8 19.55 10.78 16.74
N VAL A 9 19.12 11.05 15.49
CA VAL A 9 19.96 11.02 14.26
C VAL A 9 19.15 11.37 12.98
N HIS A 10 19.83 12.11 12.10
CA HIS A 10 19.48 12.58 10.75
C HIS A 10 19.55 11.51 9.65
N ALA A 11 18.85 11.74 8.53
CA ALA A 11 19.33 11.37 7.20
C ALA A 11 18.93 12.44 6.16
N THR A 12 19.91 13.19 5.65
CA THR A 12 19.81 13.92 4.38
C THR A 12 21.06 13.58 3.58
N ALA A 13 20.90 12.90 2.46
CA ALA A 13 21.92 12.85 1.42
C ALA A 13 21.43 13.75 0.27
N ALA A 14 22.14 14.84 0.02
CA ALA A 14 22.03 15.60 -1.21
C ALA A 14 23.04 15.03 -2.22
N SER A 15 22.61 14.77 -3.45
CA SER A 15 23.50 14.56 -4.59
C SER A 15 23.33 15.72 -5.59
N PRO A 16 24.41 16.31 -6.13
CA PRO A 16 24.34 17.35 -7.13
C PRO A 16 24.35 16.77 -8.56
N SER A 17 23.49 17.35 -9.40
CA SER A 17 23.48 17.32 -10.88
C SER A 17 23.04 16.05 -11.62
N GLY A 18 22.11 16.25 -12.57
CA GLY A 18 21.95 15.42 -13.78
C GLY A 18 20.63 14.65 -13.87
N GLN A 19 19.63 15.25 -14.53
CA GLN A 19 18.39 14.63 -15.04
C GLN A 19 17.80 13.48 -14.21
N GLU A 20 16.88 13.82 -13.31
CA GLU A 20 16.10 12.85 -12.54
C GLU A 20 15.11 12.11 -13.47
N VAL A 21 15.46 10.88 -13.83
CA VAL A 21 14.50 9.85 -14.25
C VAL A 21 13.85 9.34 -12.97
N TYR A 22 12.81 10.05 -12.50
CA TYR A 22 12.01 9.59 -11.37
C TYR A 22 11.34 8.26 -11.73
N SER A 23 11.66 7.18 -11.02
CA SER A 23 10.81 6.00 -11.06
C SER A 23 9.46 6.36 -10.42
N ASN A 24 8.34 5.87 -10.98
CA ASN A 24 7.00 6.13 -10.42
C ASN A 24 6.81 5.58 -9.00
N PHE A 25 7.76 4.77 -8.52
CA PHE A 25 7.74 4.14 -7.20
C PHE A 25 8.23 5.10 -6.10
N ASP A 26 9.19 5.96 -6.41
CA ASP A 26 9.82 6.92 -5.47
C ASP A 26 8.83 8.00 -4.96
N GLN A 27 7.81 8.32 -5.75
CA GLN A 27 6.72 9.21 -5.30
C GLN A 27 5.75 8.54 -4.31
N ARG A 28 5.69 7.19 -4.27
CA ARG A 28 4.74 6.41 -3.47
C ARG A 28 5.22 6.17 -2.04
N LEU A 29 6.54 6.13 -1.83
CA LEU A 29 7.19 6.03 -0.51
C LEU A 29 7.08 7.32 0.33
N ARG A 30 6.55 8.41 -0.24
CA ARG A 30 6.18 9.63 0.50
C ARG A 30 5.01 9.43 1.48
N ALA A 31 4.52 8.21 1.70
CA ALA A 31 3.78 7.89 2.92
C ALA A 31 4.55 8.32 4.18
N GLU A 32 5.88 8.30 4.15
CA GLU A 32 6.76 8.85 5.19
C GLU A 32 6.67 10.39 5.32
N GLU A 33 6.23 11.12 4.28
CA GLU A 33 5.97 12.56 4.37
C GLU A 33 4.62 12.86 5.04
N HIS A 34 3.64 11.96 4.93
CA HIS A 34 2.28 12.13 5.44
C HIS A 34 2.06 11.67 6.88
N VAL A 35 2.98 10.86 7.42
CA VAL A 35 2.83 10.26 8.74
C VAL A 35 4.21 10.28 9.41
N LEU A 36 4.26 10.68 10.68
CA LEU A 36 5.28 10.21 11.63
C LEU A 36 6.64 10.92 11.64
N THR A 37 6.67 12.24 11.56
CA THR A 37 7.90 12.98 11.91
C THR A 37 7.85 13.43 13.36
N SER A 38 8.96 13.26 14.10
CA SER A 38 9.26 14.16 15.21
C SER A 38 9.40 15.57 14.61
N SER A 39 8.74 16.54 15.24
CA SER A 39 8.71 17.90 14.73
C SER A 39 8.91 18.86 15.89
N THR A 40 9.76 19.85 15.66
CA THR A 40 9.96 21.01 16.53
C THR A 40 8.94 22.11 16.26
N ALA A 41 8.09 21.93 15.24
CA ALA A 41 7.03 22.86 14.91
C ALA A 41 5.91 22.78 15.96
N SER A 42 5.12 23.85 16.01
CA SER A 42 3.94 23.91 16.84
C SER A 42 2.80 23.07 16.24
N HIS A 43 2.22 22.14 17.00
CA HIS A 43 1.16 21.23 16.54
C HIS A 43 -0.18 21.54 17.22
N THR A 44 -1.29 21.20 16.56
CA THR A 44 -2.60 21.10 17.19
C THR A 44 -2.66 19.81 18.00
N ALA A 45 -2.89 19.92 19.31
CA ALA A 45 -3.04 18.74 20.17
C ALA A 45 -4.38 18.04 19.87
N LEU A 46 -4.31 16.72 19.73
CA LEU A 46 -5.47 15.84 19.65
C LEU A 46 -5.57 15.05 20.96
N HIS A 47 -6.54 15.42 21.79
CA HIS A 47 -6.82 14.78 23.06
C HIS A 47 -7.72 13.58 22.85
N LEU A 48 -7.38 12.49 23.52
CA LEU A 48 -8.12 11.23 23.42
C LEU A 48 -8.71 10.88 24.77
N VAL A 49 -9.98 10.55 24.77
CA VAL A 49 -10.71 10.13 25.97
C VAL A 49 -11.56 8.91 25.63
N THR A 50 -11.80 8.06 26.61
CA THR A 50 -12.88 7.07 26.57
C THR A 50 -14.03 7.57 27.43
N GLU A 51 -15.20 6.93 27.34
CA GLU A 51 -16.33 7.24 28.24
C GLU A 51 -15.91 7.13 29.72
N GLY A 52 -15.02 6.18 30.05
CA GLY A 52 -14.50 5.99 31.40
C GLY A 52 -13.43 7.00 31.84
N THR A 53 -12.67 7.60 30.91
CA THR A 53 -11.59 8.55 31.26
C THR A 53 -11.98 10.01 31.09
N TYR A 54 -13.08 10.30 30.38
CA TYR A 54 -13.52 11.67 30.08
C TYR A 54 -13.70 12.54 31.32
N GLU A 55 -14.41 12.07 32.35
CA GLU A 55 -14.67 12.85 33.57
C GLU A 55 -13.40 13.15 34.38
N HIS A 56 -12.39 12.29 34.30
CA HIS A 56 -11.10 12.57 34.91
C HIS A 56 -10.35 13.65 34.12
N TRP A 57 -10.24 13.48 32.80
CA TRP A 57 -9.61 14.46 31.91
C TRP A 57 -10.29 15.84 31.99
N LEU A 58 -11.62 15.89 32.03
CA LEU A 58 -12.42 17.12 32.07
C LEU A 58 -12.14 17.93 33.34
N ARG A 59 -11.88 17.26 34.48
CA ARG A 59 -11.56 17.93 35.76
C ARG A 59 -10.22 18.65 35.74
N GLU A 60 -9.28 18.21 34.91
CA GLU A 60 -7.96 18.83 34.74
C GLU A 60 -7.97 20.01 33.76
N GLN A 61 -9.09 20.24 33.06
CA GLN A 61 -9.21 21.34 32.11
C GLN A 61 -9.61 22.68 32.77
N PRO A 62 -9.18 23.83 32.23
CA PRO A 62 -9.62 25.15 32.67
C PRO A 62 -11.14 25.35 32.55
N GLU A 63 -11.71 26.24 33.38
CA GLU A 63 -13.17 26.47 33.41
C GLU A 63 -13.74 26.89 32.05
N SER A 64 -12.99 27.64 31.25
CA SER A 64 -13.39 28.03 29.89
C SER A 64 -13.68 26.82 28.99
N ARG A 65 -12.81 25.78 29.02
CA ARG A 65 -13.01 24.54 28.26
C ARG A 65 -14.17 23.72 28.80
N ARG A 66 -14.30 23.62 30.13
CA ARG A 66 -15.41 22.90 30.77
C ARG A 66 -16.76 23.53 30.43
N ALA A 67 -16.85 24.86 30.51
CA ALA A 67 -18.03 25.62 30.12
C ALA A 67 -18.35 25.45 28.62
N TRP A 68 -17.33 25.49 27.76
CA TRP A 68 -17.49 25.25 26.33
C TRP A 68 -18.06 23.86 26.01
N LEU A 69 -17.43 22.80 26.55
CA LEU A 69 -17.87 21.41 26.31
C LEU A 69 -19.31 21.16 26.82
N ARG A 70 -19.68 21.75 27.97
CA ARG A 70 -21.07 21.75 28.46
C ARG A 70 -22.00 22.51 27.52
N GLY A 71 -21.58 23.68 27.06
CA GLY A 71 -22.37 24.55 26.17
C GLY A 71 -22.69 23.90 24.83
N ILE A 72 -21.73 23.14 24.27
CA ILE A 72 -21.95 22.37 23.03
C ILE A 72 -22.62 21.00 23.27
N GLY A 73 -22.84 20.61 24.53
CA GLY A 73 -23.43 19.32 24.89
C GLY A 73 -22.58 18.13 24.44
N PHE A 74 -21.25 18.20 24.56
CA PHE A 74 -20.36 17.10 24.15
C PHE A 74 -20.63 15.84 25.00
N ASP A 75 -20.85 14.71 24.33
CA ASP A 75 -20.94 13.38 24.95
C ASP A 75 -19.71 12.54 24.58
N PRO A 76 -19.06 11.85 25.55
CA PRO A 76 -17.83 11.09 25.28
C PRO A 76 -18.10 9.70 24.68
N LYS A 77 -19.14 9.57 23.85
CA LYS A 77 -19.44 8.32 23.12
C LYS A 77 -18.46 8.14 21.97
N ASP A 78 -18.23 6.88 21.58
CA ASP A 78 -17.27 6.55 20.51
C ASP A 78 -17.47 7.40 19.24
N ARG A 79 -16.35 7.85 18.66
CA ARG A 79 -16.24 8.68 17.44
C ARG A 79 -16.79 10.11 17.55
N LYS A 80 -17.13 10.58 18.73
CA LYS A 80 -17.49 11.98 18.94
C LYS A 80 -16.25 12.85 18.95
N MET A 81 -16.34 14.04 18.36
CA MET A 81 -15.26 15.03 18.38
C MET A 81 -15.76 16.42 18.74
N ALA A 82 -14.87 17.21 19.35
CA ALA A 82 -15.10 18.63 19.59
C ALA A 82 -13.83 19.43 19.30
N HIS A 83 -14.00 20.57 18.63
CA HIS A 83 -12.97 21.59 18.59
C HIS A 83 -12.92 22.30 19.94
N LEU A 84 -11.72 22.35 20.52
CA LEU A 84 -11.46 23.03 21.77
C LEU A 84 -10.98 24.45 21.47
N PRO A 85 -11.51 25.46 22.19
CA PRO A 85 -11.00 26.82 22.10
C PRO A 85 -9.54 26.86 22.56
N SER A 86 -8.77 27.76 21.93
CA SER A 86 -7.39 28.03 22.32
C SER A 86 -7.32 28.48 23.78
N LEU A 87 -6.34 27.97 24.52
CA LEU A 87 -6.02 28.46 25.86
C LEU A 87 -5.11 29.70 25.83
N THR A 88 -4.47 29.96 24.70
CA THR A 88 -3.72 31.19 24.45
C THR A 88 -4.64 32.22 23.78
N PRO A 89 -4.79 33.42 24.34
CA PRO A 89 -5.46 34.55 23.68
C PRO A 89 -4.84 34.83 22.30
N ASP A 90 -5.68 35.22 21.32
CA ASP A 90 -5.28 35.59 19.95
C ASP A 90 -4.55 34.51 19.14
N SER A 91 -4.68 33.25 19.55
CA SER A 91 -4.17 32.10 18.80
C SER A 91 -5.27 31.47 17.96
N ASP A 92 -5.05 31.41 16.63
CA ASP A 92 -5.89 30.68 15.67
C ASP A 92 -5.79 29.14 15.82
N ARG A 93 -5.08 28.66 16.86
CA ARG A 93 -4.85 27.24 17.09
C ARG A 93 -5.99 26.65 17.88
N HIS A 94 -6.80 25.87 17.20
CA HIS A 94 -7.78 25.00 17.84
C HIS A 94 -7.12 23.67 18.19
N GLU A 95 -7.37 23.20 19.41
CA GLU A 95 -7.12 21.82 19.81
C GLU A 95 -8.36 20.96 19.49
N ALA A 96 -8.23 19.65 19.50
CA ALA A 96 -9.36 18.75 19.29
C ALA A 96 -9.45 17.73 20.42
N LEU A 97 -10.68 17.41 20.84
CA LEU A 97 -10.99 16.29 21.70
C LEU A 97 -11.70 15.22 20.85
N VAL A 98 -11.26 13.97 20.96
CA VAL A 98 -11.87 12.82 20.30
C VAL A 98 -12.17 11.74 21.33
N ALA A 99 -13.42 11.31 21.37
CA ALA A 99 -13.84 10.17 22.15
C ALA A 99 -13.66 8.89 21.36
N ILE A 100 -13.04 7.89 22.00
CA ILE A 100 -12.76 6.58 21.41
C ILE A 100 -13.28 5.47 22.33
N GLU A 101 -13.60 4.32 21.74
CA GLU A 101 -14.07 3.14 22.46
C GLU A 101 -13.04 2.62 23.49
N SER A 102 -11.77 2.50 23.10
CA SER A 102 -10.71 1.98 23.97
C SER A 102 -9.33 2.55 23.63
N MET A 103 -8.53 2.79 24.67
CA MET A 103 -7.09 3.07 24.58
C MET A 103 -6.24 1.80 24.70
N GLU A 104 -6.86 0.63 24.94
CA GLU A 104 -6.17 -0.64 25.10
C GLU A 104 -5.74 -1.24 23.75
N GLY A 105 -4.65 -2.02 23.77
CA GLY A 105 -4.11 -2.67 22.59
C GLY A 105 -3.31 -1.72 21.68
N PRO A 106 -3.04 -2.12 20.42
CA PRO A 106 -2.26 -1.33 19.48
C PRO A 106 -3.10 -0.18 18.88
N TRP A 107 -3.89 0.51 19.71
CA TRP A 107 -4.70 1.66 19.29
C TRP A 107 -3.83 2.68 18.54
N ALA A 108 -2.60 2.94 19.02
CA ALA A 108 -1.68 3.87 18.38
C ALA A 108 -1.30 3.42 16.96
N ALA A 109 -1.06 2.13 16.74
CA ALA A 109 -0.82 1.57 15.40
C ALA A 109 -2.06 1.72 14.52
N THR A 110 -3.22 1.38 15.08
CA THR A 110 -4.51 1.38 14.35
C THR A 110 -4.91 2.79 13.94
N ALA A 111 -4.77 3.77 14.84
CA ALA A 111 -5.03 5.18 14.57
C ALA A 111 -4.01 5.76 13.57
N SER A 112 -2.73 5.40 13.70
CA SER A 112 -1.69 5.83 12.76
C SER A 112 -1.94 5.28 11.36
N LEU A 113 -2.29 3.99 11.26
CA LEU A 113 -2.64 3.35 10.00
C LEU A 113 -3.93 3.94 9.42
N ALA A 114 -4.97 4.14 10.23
CA ALA A 114 -6.23 4.73 9.77
C ALA A 114 -6.02 6.16 9.24
N TRP A 115 -5.23 6.98 9.95
CA TRP A 115 -4.85 8.30 9.47
C TRP A 115 -4.09 8.22 8.15
N ALA A 116 -3.07 7.36 8.06
CA ALA A 116 -2.34 7.13 6.84
C ALA A 116 -3.31 6.77 5.69
N LEU A 117 -4.18 5.78 5.88
CA LEU A 117 -5.12 5.34 4.86
C LEU A 117 -6.14 6.40 4.41
N GLU A 118 -6.51 7.36 5.27
CA GLU A 118 -7.33 8.53 4.91
C GLU A 118 -6.58 9.47 3.98
N ARG A 119 -5.26 9.59 4.13
CA ARG A 119 -4.43 10.44 3.26
C ARG A 119 -4.28 9.87 1.85
N TYR A 120 -4.66 8.62 1.61
CA TYR A 120 -4.49 8.01 0.30
C TYR A 120 -5.29 8.77 -0.76
N SER A 121 -4.64 9.14 -1.85
CA SER A 121 -5.27 9.75 -3.01
C SER A 121 -4.59 9.28 -4.29
N PHE A 122 -5.38 8.75 -5.22
CA PHE A 122 -4.86 8.33 -6.53
C PHE A 122 -4.83 9.52 -7.49
N LEU A 123 -3.66 10.14 -7.62
CA LEU A 123 -3.51 11.45 -8.29
C LEU A 123 -2.82 11.38 -9.67
N ARG A 124 -2.38 10.20 -10.11
CA ARG A 124 -1.61 9.97 -11.35
C ARG A 124 -2.22 10.66 -12.59
N TYR A 125 -3.55 10.67 -12.68
CA TYR A 125 -4.32 11.21 -13.82
C TYR A 125 -5.00 12.55 -13.52
N LYS A 126 -4.68 13.19 -12.41
CA LYS A 126 -5.21 14.51 -12.04
C LYS A 126 -4.27 15.61 -12.50
N ASP A 127 -4.83 16.79 -12.77
CA ASP A 127 -4.06 18.00 -13.06
C ASP A 127 -3.28 18.49 -11.82
N GLU A 128 -2.39 19.45 -12.03
CA GLU A 128 -1.53 19.99 -10.98
C GLU A 128 -2.33 20.69 -9.86
N ALA A 129 -3.42 21.38 -10.21
CA ALA A 129 -4.24 22.08 -9.23
C ALA A 129 -4.94 21.10 -8.28
N ALA A 130 -5.51 20.03 -8.83
CA ALA A 130 -6.13 18.95 -8.06
C ALA A 130 -5.10 18.18 -7.22
N ARG A 131 -3.89 17.94 -7.76
CA ARG A 131 -2.77 17.37 -7.00
C ARG A 131 -2.43 18.24 -5.79
N LYS A 132 -2.20 19.54 -6.01
CA LYS A 132 -1.85 20.50 -4.96
C LYS A 132 -2.92 20.61 -3.88
N ALA A 133 -4.20 20.58 -4.27
CA ALA A 133 -5.31 20.62 -3.33
C ALA A 133 -5.38 19.35 -2.46
N ALA A 134 -5.14 18.17 -3.04
CA ALA A 134 -5.15 16.90 -2.32
C ALA A 134 -3.94 16.72 -1.39
N THR A 135 -2.78 17.28 -1.75
CA THR A 135 -1.52 17.16 -1.00
C THR A 135 -1.35 18.21 0.11
N ALA A 136 -2.41 18.98 0.45
CA ALA A 136 -2.34 19.91 1.58
C ALA A 136 -1.88 19.17 2.87
N PRO A 137 -0.89 19.70 3.62
CA PRO A 137 -0.18 18.94 4.65
C PRO A 137 -1.03 18.75 5.91
N ARG A 138 -1.84 17.70 5.92
CA ARG A 138 -2.44 17.14 7.15
C ARG A 138 -1.54 16.01 7.63
N ARG A 139 -0.73 16.28 8.65
CA ARG A 139 0.24 15.33 9.21
C ARG A 139 -0.20 14.95 10.63
N LEU A 140 -0.18 13.66 10.92
CA LEU A 140 -0.34 13.18 12.29
C LEU A 140 1.06 12.95 12.89
N VAL A 141 1.30 13.57 14.03
CA VAL A 141 2.52 13.38 14.83
C VAL A 141 2.17 12.46 15.99
N VAL A 142 2.83 11.32 16.06
CA VAL A 142 2.76 10.39 17.19
C VAL A 142 4.18 10.08 17.68
N PRO A 143 4.36 9.71 18.96
CA PRO A 143 5.66 9.29 19.47
C PRO A 143 6.21 8.06 18.72
N PRO A 144 7.54 7.96 18.53
CA PRO A 144 8.16 6.78 17.96
C PRO A 144 7.79 5.50 18.71
N SER A 145 7.32 4.48 18.01
CA SER A 145 7.04 3.16 18.59
C SER A 145 7.03 2.05 17.53
N PRO A 146 7.29 0.78 17.89
CA PRO A 146 7.20 -0.34 16.94
C PRO A 146 5.84 -0.44 16.23
N ALA A 147 4.77 -0.14 16.96
CA ALA A 147 3.40 -0.09 16.45
C ALA A 147 3.22 0.98 15.35
N GLN A 148 3.93 2.09 15.47
CA GLN A 148 3.89 3.19 14.52
C GLN A 148 4.74 2.89 13.28
N GLU A 149 5.89 2.24 13.43
CA GLU A 149 6.70 1.71 12.32
C GLU A 149 5.92 0.68 11.50
N GLU A 150 5.24 -0.26 12.19
CA GLU A 150 4.37 -1.25 11.55
C GLU A 150 3.23 -0.59 10.76
N ALA A 151 2.58 0.44 11.32
CA ALA A 151 1.52 1.17 10.65
C ALA A 151 2.01 1.87 9.37
N GLY A 152 3.20 2.49 9.41
CA GLY A 152 3.82 3.11 8.23
C GLY A 152 4.09 2.09 7.12
N LEU A 153 4.65 0.94 7.50
CA LEU A 153 4.93 -0.15 6.58
C LEU A 153 3.65 -0.70 5.91
N LEU A 154 2.62 -0.97 6.71
CA LEU A 154 1.32 -1.44 6.20
C LEU A 154 0.67 -0.41 5.29
N ALA A 155 0.75 0.88 5.63
CA ALA A 155 0.20 1.95 4.80
C ALA A 155 0.88 2.00 3.43
N ALA A 156 2.22 1.96 3.38
CA ALA A 156 2.98 1.95 2.12
C ALA A 156 2.60 0.75 1.23
N ALA A 157 2.49 -0.43 1.82
CA ALA A 157 2.06 -1.63 1.10
C ALA A 157 0.62 -1.52 0.56
N ILE A 158 -0.32 -1.00 1.37
CA ILE A 158 -1.72 -0.79 0.94
C ILE A 158 -1.79 0.26 -0.16
N TYR A 159 -0.96 1.31 -0.12
CA TYR A 159 -0.88 2.32 -1.16
C TYR A 159 -0.41 1.71 -2.48
N LEU A 160 0.66 0.92 -2.45
CA LEU A 160 1.13 0.16 -3.62
C LEU A 160 0.00 -0.70 -4.21
N VAL A 161 -0.69 -1.48 -3.38
CA VAL A 161 -1.81 -2.32 -3.82
C VAL A 161 -2.92 -1.48 -4.47
N ARG A 162 -3.31 -0.37 -3.84
CA ARG A 162 -4.37 0.51 -4.35
C ARG A 162 -3.95 1.19 -5.65
N ASP A 163 -2.70 1.64 -5.77
CA ASP A 163 -2.19 2.29 -6.98
C ASP A 163 -2.16 1.33 -8.17
N LEU A 164 -1.68 0.11 -7.96
CA LEU A 164 -1.72 -0.94 -8.96
C LEU A 164 -3.17 -1.20 -9.41
N ILE A 165 -4.11 -1.43 -8.48
CA ILE A 165 -5.51 -1.70 -8.82
C ILE A 165 -6.21 -0.49 -9.48
N ASN A 166 -5.86 0.72 -9.07
CA ASN A 166 -6.48 1.95 -9.56
C ASN A 166 -5.93 2.37 -10.94
N THR A 167 -4.72 1.97 -11.29
CA THR A 167 -4.12 2.24 -12.60
C THR A 167 -4.98 1.60 -13.70
N PRO A 168 -5.43 2.37 -14.71
CA PRO A 168 -6.10 1.83 -15.89
C PRO A 168 -5.28 0.73 -16.57
N ALA A 169 -5.96 -0.25 -17.17
CA ALA A 169 -5.30 -1.40 -17.79
C ALA A 169 -4.31 -1.02 -18.91
N GLU A 170 -4.60 0.04 -19.68
CA GLU A 170 -3.69 0.58 -20.70
C GLU A 170 -2.32 0.94 -20.11
N ASP A 171 -2.31 1.49 -18.90
CA ASP A 171 -1.10 1.91 -18.18
C ASP A 171 -0.59 0.85 -17.18
N LEU A 172 -1.21 -0.33 -17.17
CA LEU A 172 -0.83 -1.46 -16.33
C LEU A 172 -1.02 -2.80 -17.05
N THR A 173 -0.38 -2.92 -18.21
CA THR A 173 -0.27 -4.16 -19.00
C THR A 173 0.57 -5.21 -18.25
N PRO A 174 0.63 -6.48 -18.74
CA PRO A 174 1.52 -7.49 -18.16
C PRO A 174 2.99 -7.04 -18.06
N ALA A 175 3.48 -6.31 -19.07
CA ALA A 175 4.85 -5.76 -19.05
C ALA A 175 5.01 -4.65 -18.00
N HIS A 176 4.02 -3.77 -17.84
CA HIS A 176 4.05 -2.76 -16.78
C HIS A 176 4.01 -3.40 -15.38
N LEU A 177 3.19 -4.42 -15.17
CA LEU A 177 3.17 -5.15 -13.90
C LEU A 177 4.51 -5.84 -13.60
N ALA A 178 5.21 -6.35 -14.63
CA ALA A 178 6.57 -6.87 -14.50
C ALA A 178 7.56 -5.77 -14.09
N ALA A 179 7.49 -4.59 -14.70
CA ALA A 179 8.32 -3.44 -14.34
C ALA A 179 8.07 -2.95 -12.90
N GLU A 180 6.82 -2.97 -12.44
CA GLU A 180 6.46 -2.64 -11.05
C GLU A 180 7.05 -3.65 -10.05
N ALA A 181 7.05 -4.95 -10.40
CA ALA A 181 7.69 -5.98 -9.59
C ALA A 181 9.22 -5.91 -9.62
N GLU A 182 9.81 -5.47 -10.75
CA GLU A 182 11.25 -5.24 -10.89
C GLU A 182 11.70 -4.07 -10.02
N ALA A 183 10.97 -2.95 -10.08
CA ALA A 183 11.20 -1.81 -9.21
C ALA A 183 11.12 -2.21 -7.73
N LEU A 184 10.08 -2.96 -7.35
CA LEU A 184 9.97 -3.51 -6.00
C LEU A 184 11.16 -4.40 -5.64
N ALA A 185 11.62 -5.29 -6.52
CA ALA A 185 12.77 -6.14 -6.21
C ALA A 185 14.07 -5.33 -6.04
N ALA A 186 14.26 -4.27 -6.83
CA ALA A 186 15.47 -3.44 -6.79
C ALA A 186 15.66 -2.71 -5.46
N GLU A 187 14.59 -2.42 -4.72
CA GLU A 187 14.65 -1.75 -3.42
C GLU A 187 15.08 -2.68 -2.27
N HIS A 188 14.97 -3.99 -2.45
CA HIS A 188 15.16 -4.95 -1.36
C HIS A 188 16.43 -5.77 -1.59
N PRO A 189 17.51 -5.53 -0.83
CA PRO A 189 18.71 -6.36 -0.90
C PRO A 189 18.38 -7.85 -0.72
N GLY A 190 18.99 -8.68 -1.57
CA GLY A 190 18.72 -10.12 -1.59
C GLY A 190 17.47 -10.52 -2.38
N ALA A 191 16.72 -9.55 -2.94
CA ALA A 191 15.65 -9.83 -3.90
C ALA A 191 16.20 -9.93 -5.33
N SER A 192 15.52 -10.71 -6.15
CA SER A 192 15.78 -10.89 -7.58
C SER A 192 14.48 -11.19 -8.29
N LEU A 193 14.35 -10.75 -9.53
CA LEU A 193 13.20 -11.06 -10.38
C LEU A 193 13.67 -11.78 -11.64
N SER A 194 12.97 -12.86 -11.99
CA SER A 194 13.04 -13.48 -13.32
C SER A 194 11.69 -13.33 -14.01
N VAL A 195 11.73 -13.03 -15.31
CA VAL A 195 10.52 -12.83 -16.13
C VAL A 195 10.63 -13.69 -17.38
N VAL A 196 9.62 -14.53 -17.61
CA VAL A 196 9.46 -15.28 -18.87
C VAL A 196 8.27 -14.70 -19.62
N SER A 197 8.42 -14.40 -20.90
CA SER A 197 7.39 -13.68 -21.69
C SER A 197 7.05 -14.39 -23.00
N GLY A 198 5.78 -14.27 -23.42
CA GLY A 198 5.29 -14.75 -24.71
C GLY A 198 5.54 -16.23 -24.94
N ASP A 199 5.99 -16.59 -26.14
CA ASP A 199 6.22 -17.98 -26.56
C ASP A 199 7.31 -18.69 -25.75
N ALA A 200 8.18 -17.96 -25.04
CA ALA A 200 9.14 -18.57 -24.13
C ALA A 200 8.42 -19.39 -23.02
N LEU A 201 7.18 -19.05 -22.66
CA LEU A 201 6.34 -19.83 -21.75
C LEU A 201 6.02 -21.25 -22.28
N LEU A 202 6.33 -21.57 -23.53
CA LEU A 202 6.15 -22.89 -24.13
C LEU A 202 7.44 -23.71 -24.15
N HIS A 203 8.60 -23.12 -23.80
CA HIS A 203 9.87 -23.84 -23.75
C HIS A 203 9.91 -24.84 -22.59
N ALA A 204 10.72 -25.89 -22.72
CA ALA A 204 10.76 -26.99 -21.75
C ALA A 204 11.21 -26.54 -20.34
N ASP A 205 12.11 -25.57 -20.26
CA ASP A 205 12.64 -25.00 -19.01
C ASP A 205 11.63 -24.07 -18.31
N SER A 206 10.69 -23.51 -19.06
CA SER A 206 9.73 -22.49 -18.61
C SER A 206 8.30 -22.78 -19.08
N PHE A 207 7.93 -24.06 -19.08
CA PHE A 207 6.65 -24.56 -19.58
C PHE A 207 5.44 -24.15 -18.73
N PHE A 208 4.76 -23.07 -19.12
CA PHE A 208 3.51 -22.56 -18.55
C PHE A 208 2.45 -22.34 -19.66
N PRO A 209 2.04 -23.42 -20.36
CA PRO A 209 1.18 -23.36 -21.54
C PRO A 209 -0.20 -22.73 -21.32
N MET A 210 -0.80 -22.86 -20.13
CA MET A 210 -2.10 -22.25 -19.85
C MET A 210 -2.01 -20.76 -19.57
N VAL A 211 -0.88 -20.27 -19.06
CA VAL A 211 -0.62 -18.82 -18.93
C VAL A 211 -0.50 -18.21 -20.32
N HIS A 212 0.27 -18.88 -21.20
CA HIS A 212 0.36 -18.52 -22.62
C HIS A 212 -1.02 -18.52 -23.28
N ALA A 213 -1.79 -19.59 -23.15
CA ALA A 213 -3.10 -19.74 -23.79
C ALA A 213 -4.09 -18.63 -23.44
N VAL A 214 -4.09 -18.16 -22.19
CA VAL A 214 -4.97 -17.06 -21.74
C VAL A 214 -4.52 -15.73 -22.34
N GLY A 215 -3.22 -15.43 -22.34
CA GLY A 215 -2.71 -14.11 -22.74
C GLY A 215 -2.35 -13.94 -24.22
N ARG A 216 -2.22 -15.02 -25.00
CA ARG A 216 -1.69 -14.98 -26.38
C ARG A 216 -2.51 -14.15 -27.38
N ALA A 217 -3.73 -13.77 -27.03
CA ALA A 217 -4.60 -12.96 -27.88
C ALA A 217 -4.39 -11.46 -27.70
N ALA A 218 -3.79 -11.03 -26.59
CA ALA A 218 -3.56 -9.63 -26.29
C ALA A 218 -2.37 -9.07 -27.08
N ALA A 219 -2.34 -7.75 -27.27
CA ALA A 219 -1.22 -7.08 -27.92
C ALA A 219 0.06 -7.11 -27.06
N CYS A 220 -0.09 -6.97 -25.74
CA CYS A 220 1.00 -7.20 -24.80
C CYS A 220 1.10 -8.71 -24.49
N PRO A 221 2.27 -9.35 -24.70
CA PRO A 221 2.40 -10.79 -24.47
C PRO A 221 2.22 -11.15 -22.99
N PRO A 222 1.80 -12.39 -22.66
CA PRO A 222 1.75 -12.88 -21.30
C PRO A 222 3.15 -12.94 -20.67
N HIS A 223 3.24 -12.62 -19.38
CA HIS A 223 4.46 -12.71 -18.59
C HIS A 223 4.26 -13.66 -17.40
N LEU A 224 5.32 -14.37 -17.00
CA LEU A 224 5.40 -15.05 -15.72
C LEU A 224 6.54 -14.42 -14.92
N LEU A 225 6.18 -13.82 -13.79
CA LEU A 225 7.10 -13.19 -12.86
C LEU A 225 7.44 -14.21 -11.76
N ASP A 226 8.74 -14.37 -11.47
CA ASP A 226 9.29 -15.17 -10.37
C ASP A 226 10.22 -14.28 -9.54
N LEU A 227 9.65 -13.59 -8.56
CA LEU A 227 10.40 -12.79 -7.58
C LEU A 227 10.86 -13.71 -6.46
N ARG A 228 12.13 -13.65 -6.12
CA ARG A 228 12.73 -14.41 -5.02
C ARG A 228 13.48 -13.48 -4.09
N TRP A 229 13.34 -13.70 -2.79
CA TRP A 229 14.08 -12.95 -1.79
C TRP A 229 14.65 -13.87 -0.71
N GLN A 230 15.90 -13.58 -0.34
CA GLN A 230 16.60 -14.24 0.77
C GLN A 230 17.22 -13.14 1.65
N PRO A 231 16.89 -13.09 2.96
CA PRO A 231 17.36 -12.03 3.83
C PRO A 231 18.88 -12.03 4.00
N ALA A 232 19.52 -13.21 3.99
CA ALA A 232 20.97 -13.34 4.03
C ALA A 232 21.45 -14.58 3.24
N PRO A 233 22.72 -14.62 2.80
CA PRO A 233 23.28 -15.79 2.10
C PRO A 233 23.18 -17.10 2.89
N GLN A 234 23.23 -17.02 4.23
CA GLN A 234 23.15 -18.19 5.11
C GLN A 234 21.70 -18.60 5.45
N SER A 235 20.69 -17.96 4.87
CA SER A 235 19.27 -18.20 5.14
C SER A 235 18.71 -19.49 4.52
N ALA A 236 19.56 -20.41 4.06
CA ALA A 236 19.13 -21.64 3.40
C ALA A 236 18.22 -22.53 4.27
N SER A 237 18.39 -22.48 5.60
CA SER A 237 17.59 -23.22 6.57
C SER A 237 16.23 -22.59 6.89
N LEU A 238 15.99 -21.34 6.48
CA LEU A 238 14.70 -20.68 6.72
C LEU A 238 13.58 -21.32 5.89
N PRO A 239 12.34 -21.35 6.43
CA PRO A 239 11.20 -21.88 5.70
C PRO A 239 10.96 -21.09 4.41
N LEU A 240 10.60 -21.81 3.35
CA LEU A 240 10.22 -21.19 2.07
C LEU A 240 8.72 -20.84 2.10
N LEU A 241 8.42 -19.54 2.04
CA LEU A 241 7.09 -19.02 1.83
C LEU A 241 6.89 -18.72 0.34
N VAL A 242 5.89 -19.35 -0.28
CA VAL A 242 5.52 -19.11 -1.67
C VAL A 242 4.17 -18.41 -1.74
N LEU A 243 4.15 -17.23 -2.34
CA LEU A 243 2.94 -16.48 -2.63
C LEU A 243 2.63 -16.55 -4.13
N VAL A 244 1.36 -16.73 -4.49
CA VAL A 244 0.93 -16.77 -5.88
C VAL A 244 -0.22 -15.79 -6.08
N GLY A 245 -0.05 -14.84 -6.98
CA GLY A 245 -1.04 -13.78 -7.24
C GLY A 245 -1.54 -13.83 -8.68
N LYS A 246 -2.86 -13.89 -8.86
CA LYS A 246 -3.50 -13.76 -10.18
C LYS A 246 -3.20 -12.37 -10.77
N GLY A 247 -2.55 -12.32 -11.94
CA GLY A 247 -2.16 -11.09 -12.63
C GLY A 247 -2.95 -10.82 -13.91
N VAL A 248 -4.27 -10.99 -13.93
CA VAL A 248 -5.09 -10.65 -15.11
C VAL A 248 -5.30 -9.14 -15.17
N THR A 249 -4.44 -8.46 -15.92
CA THR A 249 -4.37 -6.99 -16.00
C THR A 249 -5.62 -6.34 -16.60
N PHE A 250 -6.28 -7.06 -17.50
CA PHE A 250 -7.65 -6.79 -17.91
C PHE A 250 -8.35 -8.08 -18.34
N ASP A 251 -9.64 -8.19 -18.04
CA ASP A 251 -10.46 -9.37 -18.36
C ASP A 251 -11.70 -8.97 -19.15
N SER A 252 -11.62 -9.12 -20.47
CA SER A 252 -12.79 -8.99 -21.34
C SER A 252 -13.75 -10.17 -21.22
N GLY A 253 -13.29 -11.30 -20.65
CA GLY A 253 -13.93 -12.62 -20.74
C GLY A 253 -13.39 -13.49 -21.88
N GLY A 254 -12.61 -12.93 -22.81
CA GLY A 254 -12.22 -13.62 -24.05
C GLY A 254 -13.43 -13.80 -24.96
N LEU A 255 -13.47 -14.88 -25.75
CA LEU A 255 -14.60 -15.15 -26.65
C LEU A 255 -15.94 -15.32 -25.91
N ASN A 256 -15.88 -15.74 -24.64
CA ASN A 256 -17.02 -15.66 -23.72
C ASN A 256 -17.12 -14.26 -23.11
N ILE A 257 -17.41 -13.28 -23.98
CA ILE A 257 -17.31 -11.86 -23.65
C ILE A 257 -18.23 -11.49 -22.47
N LYS A 258 -17.69 -10.69 -21.55
CA LYS A 258 -18.46 -10.11 -20.45
C LYS A 258 -19.42 -9.04 -20.98
N PRO A 259 -20.62 -8.90 -20.38
CA PRO A 259 -21.43 -7.70 -20.56
C PRO A 259 -20.69 -6.44 -20.08
N ALA A 260 -21.01 -5.28 -20.66
CA ALA A 260 -20.34 -4.01 -20.35
C ALA A 260 -20.28 -3.69 -18.85
N ALA A 261 -21.36 -3.92 -18.11
CA ALA A 261 -21.40 -3.72 -16.66
C ALA A 261 -20.42 -4.62 -15.90
N GLY A 262 -20.28 -5.89 -16.32
CA GLY A 262 -19.34 -6.84 -15.74
C GLY A 262 -17.88 -6.54 -16.11
N MET A 263 -17.65 -5.92 -17.27
CA MET A 263 -16.32 -5.57 -17.76
C MET A 263 -15.77 -4.27 -17.15
N ARG A 264 -16.65 -3.32 -16.78
CA ARG A 264 -16.29 -1.95 -16.34
C ARG A 264 -15.20 -1.86 -15.28
N LEU A 265 -15.11 -2.85 -14.38
CA LEU A 265 -14.16 -2.85 -13.27
C LEU A 265 -13.01 -3.84 -13.45
N MET A 266 -12.84 -4.47 -14.63
CA MET A 266 -11.91 -5.59 -14.81
C MET A 266 -10.43 -5.20 -14.84
N LYS A 267 -10.08 -3.91 -14.78
CA LYS A 267 -8.72 -3.49 -14.41
C LYS A 267 -8.28 -4.02 -13.04
N LYS A 268 -9.23 -4.33 -12.15
CA LYS A 268 -8.96 -4.86 -10.80
C LYS A 268 -8.70 -6.36 -10.77
N ASP A 269 -8.81 -7.07 -11.90
CA ASP A 269 -8.71 -8.54 -11.93
C ASP A 269 -7.28 -9.07 -11.70
N MET A 270 -6.31 -8.15 -11.66
CA MET A 270 -4.94 -8.34 -11.20
C MET A 270 -4.75 -8.03 -9.70
N GLY A 271 -5.83 -7.79 -8.95
CA GLY A 271 -5.76 -7.44 -7.53
C GLY A 271 -5.07 -8.52 -6.68
N GLY A 272 -5.12 -9.80 -7.11
CA GLY A 272 -4.36 -10.88 -6.47
C GLY A 272 -2.84 -10.69 -6.61
N ALA A 273 -2.36 -10.30 -7.79
CA ALA A 273 -0.96 -9.93 -8.01
C ALA A 273 -0.55 -8.71 -7.19
N ALA A 274 -1.38 -7.66 -7.18
CA ALA A 274 -1.13 -6.47 -6.38
C ALA A 274 -0.98 -6.81 -4.89
N LEU A 275 -1.89 -7.62 -4.33
CA LEU A 275 -1.87 -8.05 -2.93
C LEU A 275 -0.60 -8.84 -2.57
N VAL A 276 -0.17 -9.80 -3.40
CA VAL A 276 1.05 -10.58 -3.09
C VAL A 276 2.32 -9.75 -3.23
N LEU A 277 2.36 -8.77 -4.14
CA LEU A 277 3.48 -7.82 -4.24
C LEU A 277 3.51 -6.87 -3.04
N GLY A 278 2.36 -6.36 -2.60
CA GLY A 278 2.26 -5.56 -1.37
C GLY A 278 2.65 -6.34 -0.12
N LEU A 279 2.20 -7.59 0.01
CA LEU A 279 2.61 -8.46 1.12
C LEU A 279 4.11 -8.79 1.06
N ALA A 280 4.66 -9.03 -0.14
CA ALA A 280 6.08 -9.25 -0.32
C ALA A 280 6.90 -8.03 0.14
N HIS A 281 6.46 -6.82 -0.20
CA HIS A 281 7.08 -5.59 0.29
C HIS A 281 7.13 -5.55 1.82
N VAL A 282 6.02 -5.84 2.51
CA VAL A 282 5.99 -5.89 3.99
C VAL A 282 6.94 -6.95 4.54
N ILE A 283 6.94 -8.16 3.97
CA ILE A 283 7.79 -9.27 4.42
C ILE A 283 9.28 -8.91 4.30
N MET A 284 9.68 -8.35 3.15
CA MET A 284 11.07 -7.98 2.87
C MET A 284 11.51 -6.78 3.72
N GLN A 285 10.69 -5.74 3.83
CA GLN A 285 10.99 -4.57 4.63
C GLN A 285 11.08 -4.89 6.13
N ALA A 286 10.20 -5.76 6.64
CA ALA A 286 10.22 -6.23 8.02
C ALA A 286 11.31 -7.30 8.30
N GLN A 287 12.07 -7.71 7.27
CA GLN A 287 13.14 -8.70 7.38
C GLN A 287 12.67 -10.00 8.06
N LEU A 288 11.47 -10.47 7.74
CA LEU A 288 10.92 -11.67 8.38
C LEU A 288 11.82 -12.89 8.11
N PRO A 289 11.91 -13.85 9.06
CA PRO A 289 12.83 -14.98 8.96
C PRO A 289 12.31 -16.08 8.03
N VAL A 290 12.11 -15.74 6.75
CA VAL A 290 11.63 -16.64 5.69
C VAL A 290 12.48 -16.47 4.42
N ARG A 291 12.50 -17.49 3.56
CA ARG A 291 12.82 -17.30 2.14
C ARG A 291 11.52 -17.04 1.41
N LEU A 292 11.46 -15.99 0.62
CA LEU A 292 10.24 -15.62 -0.08
C LEU A 292 10.36 -15.95 -1.57
N ARG A 293 9.28 -16.49 -2.14
CA ARG A 293 9.09 -16.58 -3.58
C ARG A 293 7.69 -16.08 -3.93
N VAL A 294 7.58 -15.18 -4.91
CA VAL A 294 6.31 -14.65 -5.41
C VAL A 294 6.19 -15.01 -6.88
N LEU A 295 5.10 -15.70 -7.22
CA LEU A 295 4.78 -16.07 -8.60
C LEU A 295 3.55 -15.31 -9.07
N VAL A 296 3.68 -14.60 -10.19
CA VAL A 296 2.57 -13.87 -10.81
C VAL A 296 2.49 -14.23 -12.30
N PRO A 297 1.50 -15.02 -12.74
CA PRO A 297 1.13 -15.06 -14.15
C PRO A 297 0.40 -13.76 -14.50
N ALA A 298 1.10 -12.87 -15.20
CA ALA A 298 0.58 -11.60 -15.68
C ALA A 298 0.09 -11.75 -17.13
N VAL A 299 -1.20 -11.55 -17.35
CA VAL A 299 -1.84 -11.74 -18.66
C VAL A 299 -2.90 -10.68 -18.89
N GLU A 300 -3.33 -10.53 -20.13
CA GLU A 300 -4.58 -9.85 -20.47
C GLU A 300 -5.48 -10.87 -21.20
N ASN A 301 -6.70 -11.09 -20.70
CA ASN A 301 -7.65 -11.99 -21.34
C ASN A 301 -8.44 -11.22 -22.39
N ALA A 302 -7.86 -11.14 -23.60
CA ALA A 302 -8.35 -10.35 -24.71
C ALA A 302 -9.17 -11.15 -25.73
N VAL A 303 -9.95 -10.42 -26.53
CA VAL A 303 -10.57 -10.93 -27.75
C VAL A 303 -9.68 -10.62 -28.94
N GLY A 304 -9.24 -11.66 -29.65
CA GLY A 304 -8.40 -11.55 -30.82
C GLY A 304 -8.34 -12.84 -31.63
N PRO A 305 -7.63 -12.84 -32.76
CA PRO A 305 -7.53 -14.02 -33.64
C PRO A 305 -6.90 -15.24 -32.95
N ALA A 306 -6.08 -15.02 -31.92
CA ALA A 306 -5.42 -16.07 -31.16
C ALA A 306 -6.16 -16.45 -29.86
N SER A 307 -7.36 -15.91 -29.58
CA SER A 307 -8.13 -16.30 -28.38
C SER A 307 -8.39 -17.80 -28.37
N PHE A 308 -8.20 -18.43 -27.21
CA PHE A 308 -8.69 -19.80 -27.01
C PHE A 308 -10.22 -19.80 -27.00
N ARG A 309 -10.81 -20.96 -27.32
CA ARG A 309 -12.24 -21.13 -27.56
C ARG A 309 -12.88 -21.99 -26.47
N PRO A 310 -14.19 -21.82 -26.21
CA PRO A 310 -14.95 -22.81 -25.45
C PRO A 310 -14.81 -24.20 -26.10
N GLY A 311 -14.48 -25.21 -25.30
CA GLY A 311 -14.22 -26.58 -25.79
C GLY A 311 -12.77 -26.84 -26.23
N ASP A 312 -11.88 -25.83 -26.21
CA ASP A 312 -10.44 -26.08 -26.36
C ASP A 312 -9.91 -26.86 -25.14
N VAL A 313 -9.23 -27.98 -25.37
CA VAL A 313 -8.57 -28.74 -24.31
C VAL A 313 -7.12 -28.28 -24.16
N LEU A 314 -6.83 -27.58 -23.08
CA LEU A 314 -5.51 -27.02 -22.78
C LEU A 314 -4.68 -27.96 -21.90
N ARG A 315 -3.40 -28.12 -22.22
CA ARG A 315 -2.46 -28.88 -21.40
C ARG A 315 -1.89 -27.99 -20.30
N SER A 316 -1.90 -28.48 -19.06
CA SER A 316 -1.28 -27.81 -17.91
C SER A 316 0.18 -28.19 -17.72
N ARG A 317 0.93 -27.37 -16.97
CA ARG A 317 2.30 -27.69 -16.52
C ARG A 317 2.35 -28.99 -15.70
N ALA A 318 1.28 -29.33 -14.99
CA ALA A 318 1.17 -30.57 -14.22
C ALA A 318 0.92 -31.82 -15.07
N GLY A 319 0.91 -31.70 -16.41
CA GLY A 319 0.66 -32.81 -17.32
C GLY A 319 -0.80 -33.22 -17.45
N ARG A 320 -1.72 -32.49 -16.81
CA ARG A 320 -3.18 -32.70 -16.92
C ARG A 320 -3.78 -31.85 -18.03
N SER A 321 -4.85 -32.33 -18.63
CA SER A 321 -5.68 -31.57 -19.57
C SER A 321 -6.81 -30.84 -18.84
N VAL A 322 -7.22 -29.68 -19.35
CA VAL A 322 -8.36 -28.89 -18.87
C VAL A 322 -9.20 -28.50 -20.09
N GLU A 323 -10.49 -28.81 -20.08
CA GLU A 323 -11.50 -28.31 -21.03
C GLU A 323 -12.19 -27.08 -20.44
#